data_AF-T1PJJ0-F1
#
_entry.id   AF-T1PJJ0-F1
#
_cell.length_a   1.000
_cell.length_b   1.000
_cell.length_c   1.000
_cell.angle_alpha   90.00
_cell.angle_beta   90.00
_cell.angle_gamma   90.00
#
_symmetry.space_group_name_H-M   'P 1'
#
loop_
_entity.id
_entity.type
_entity.pdbx_description
1 polymer ?
#
loop_
_entity_poly.entity_id
_entity_poly.type
_entity_poly.pdbx_seq_one_letter_code
_entity_poly.pdbx_strand_id
1 'polypeptide(L)'
;MATARKLLQGKIVSFEVFKSLQDKQQLLDAVIEIGCPGDSLLSVILFLDKTLNRKDFHDMLKKRPKALQHYLQYLSQRHVEKAIDLLKDLGKYNEAMLLEFQTVLRLQSMPERKAKLQAMMSHCANNRVCPLYQQILHAAMKLFALVESERNSLNNMVDVNSSPVEVLYACCAKNTNWKDPDITQIISPYRLCNDQHISAGQFDWTALNERARSQAYADLQHIFEQVPTWHPIKQKQFHINISLELAVIRLHDMGAPASVIYMFLSNMSSASEKLELAKRVKCTKAIIDALTALKDVPQLLQIRESLPDRSEEQFYCDNAIKNVQTKRWTTDSIKLKL
;
A
#
# COMPACT_ATOMS: atom_id res chain seq x y z
N MET A 1 -36.14 26.85 25.25
CA MET A 1 -36.21 25.64 26.14
C MET A 1 -37.42 24.74 25.90
N ALA A 2 -38.68 25.23 25.92
CA ALA A 2 -39.85 24.36 25.77
C ALA A 2 -39.88 23.57 24.44
N THR A 3 -39.54 24.22 23.33
CA THR A 3 -39.44 23.58 22.00
C THR A 3 -38.37 22.50 21.95
N ALA A 4 -37.18 22.76 22.48
CA ALA A 4 -36.09 21.77 22.53
C ALA A 4 -36.46 20.53 23.37
N ARG A 5 -37.18 20.70 24.49
CA ARG A 5 -37.71 19.56 25.27
C ARG A 5 -38.76 18.76 24.50
N LYS A 6 -39.63 19.41 23.73
CA LYS A 6 -40.60 18.72 22.86
C LYS A 6 -39.88 17.91 21.78
N LEU A 7 -38.83 18.48 21.17
CA LEU A 7 -37.99 17.79 20.18
C LEU A 7 -37.27 16.58 20.77
N LEU A 8 -36.71 16.70 21.98
CA LEU A 8 -36.10 15.57 22.70
C LEU A 8 -37.10 14.42 22.93
N GLN A 9 -38.37 14.74 23.14
CA GLN A 9 -39.45 13.76 23.30
C GLN A 9 -39.99 13.22 21.97
N GLY A 10 -39.38 13.57 20.82
CA GLY A 10 -39.84 13.14 19.49
C GLY A 10 -41.14 13.79 19.02
N LYS A 11 -41.58 14.88 19.67
CA LYS A 11 -42.83 15.57 19.30
C LYS A 11 -42.61 16.49 18.11
N ILE A 12 -43.63 16.61 17.26
CA ILE A 12 -43.66 17.57 16.15
C ILE A 12 -43.76 18.99 16.72
N VAL A 13 -42.93 19.91 16.22
CA VAL A 13 -42.93 21.32 16.62
C VAL A 13 -42.89 22.23 15.40
N SER A 14 -43.70 23.29 15.40
CA SER A 14 -43.60 24.36 14.39
C SER A 14 -42.46 25.32 14.72
N PHE A 15 -41.63 25.64 13.73
CA PHE A 15 -40.53 26.59 13.86
C PHE A 15 -40.89 28.03 13.45
N GLU A 16 -42.11 28.26 12.95
CA GLU A 16 -42.57 29.58 12.45
C GLU A 16 -42.61 30.68 13.53
N VAL A 17 -42.61 30.27 14.81
CA VAL A 17 -42.58 31.18 15.95
C VAL A 17 -41.21 31.85 16.15
N PHE A 18 -40.14 31.30 15.57
CA PHE A 18 -38.78 31.82 15.70
C PHE A 18 -38.46 32.77 14.54
N LYS A 19 -38.79 34.06 14.72
CA LYS A 19 -38.68 35.06 13.64
C LYS A 19 -37.33 35.80 13.65
N SER A 20 -36.86 36.23 14.81
CA SER A 20 -35.61 37.01 14.90
C SER A 20 -34.36 36.12 14.80
N LEU A 21 -33.23 36.72 14.43
CA LEU A 21 -31.93 36.04 14.43
C LEU A 21 -31.57 35.51 15.83
N GLN A 22 -31.88 36.29 16.87
CA GLN A 22 -31.62 35.92 18.26
C GLN A 22 -32.46 34.71 18.70
N ASP A 23 -33.75 34.68 18.36
CA ASP A 23 -34.64 33.56 18.68
C ASP A 23 -34.15 32.26 18.03
N LYS A 24 -33.69 32.37 16.78
CA LYS A 24 -33.14 31.26 15.99
C LYS A 24 -31.82 30.73 16.57
N GLN A 25 -30.95 31.62 17.03
CA GLN A 25 -29.71 31.25 17.72
C GLN A 25 -30.01 30.53 19.05
N GLN A 26 -30.91 31.08 19.86
CA GLN A 26 -31.32 30.48 21.14
C GLN A 26 -31.98 29.11 20.95
N LEU A 27 -32.78 28.93 19.89
CA LEU A 27 -33.35 27.63 19.54
C LEU A 27 -32.24 26.61 19.28
N LEU A 28 -31.27 26.95 18.43
CA LEU A 28 -30.18 26.05 18.09
C LEU A 28 -29.32 25.70 19.31
N ASP A 29 -28.97 26.70 20.13
CA ASP A 29 -28.21 26.50 21.37
C ASP A 29 -28.95 25.57 22.34
N ALA A 30 -30.23 25.83 22.59
CA ALA A 30 -31.05 25.00 23.46
C ALA A 30 -31.14 23.53 22.99
N VAL A 31 -31.20 23.30 21.67
CA VAL A 31 -31.27 21.95 21.09
C VAL A 31 -29.93 21.22 21.22
N ILE A 32 -28.82 21.93 21.06
CA ILE A 32 -27.46 21.40 21.26
C ILE A 32 -27.22 21.06 22.73
N GLU A 33 -27.53 21.97 23.64
CA GLU A 33 -27.34 21.85 25.10
C GLU A 33 -28.13 20.69 25.70
N ILE A 34 -29.40 20.55 25.30
CA ILE A 34 -30.28 19.47 25.79
C ILE A 34 -29.87 18.10 25.22
N GLY A 35 -29.03 18.06 24.19
CA GLY A 35 -28.57 16.81 23.59
C GLY A 35 -29.67 16.12 22.78
N CYS A 36 -30.43 16.87 21.99
CA CYS A 36 -31.47 16.28 21.15
C CYS A 36 -30.90 15.27 20.14
N PRO A 37 -31.71 14.28 19.69
CA PRO A 37 -31.32 13.34 18.65
C PRO A 37 -30.88 14.04 17.36
N GLY A 38 -30.04 13.36 16.56
CA GLY A 38 -29.47 13.91 15.32
C GLY A 38 -30.52 14.44 14.34
N ASP A 39 -31.65 13.75 14.20
CA ASP A 39 -32.74 14.14 13.28
C ASP A 39 -33.46 15.41 13.73
N SER A 40 -33.64 15.60 15.04
CA SER A 40 -34.24 16.81 15.61
C SER A 40 -33.32 18.02 15.45
N LEU A 41 -32.03 17.83 15.70
CA LEU A 41 -31.02 18.85 15.47
C LEU A 41 -30.94 19.23 13.98
N LEU A 42 -30.93 18.24 13.10
CA LEU A 42 -30.90 18.46 11.65
C LEU A 42 -32.16 19.20 11.17
N SER A 43 -33.34 18.87 11.68
CA SER A 43 -34.59 19.57 11.34
C SER A 43 -34.52 21.06 11.65
N VAL A 44 -33.94 21.42 12.80
CA VAL A 44 -33.70 22.82 13.17
C VAL A 44 -32.67 23.46 12.24
N ILE A 45 -31.56 22.79 11.96
CA ILE A 45 -30.53 23.29 11.04
C ILE A 45 -31.12 23.57 9.64
N LEU A 46 -31.94 22.67 9.09
CA LEU A 46 -32.59 22.84 7.78
C LEU A 46 -33.60 23.99 7.76
N PHE A 47 -34.31 24.22 8.88
CA PHE A 47 -35.16 25.40 9.02
C PHE A 47 -34.33 26.70 9.01
N LEU A 48 -33.16 26.69 9.65
CA LEU A 48 -32.27 27.84 9.70
C LEU A 48 -31.65 28.13 8.33
N ASP A 49 -31.19 27.09 7.61
CA ASP A 49 -30.66 27.20 6.24
C ASP A 49 -31.68 27.84 5.28
N LYS A 50 -32.97 27.52 5.43
CA LYS A 50 -34.05 28.07 4.60
C LYS A 50 -34.45 29.52 4.94
N THR A 51 -34.21 29.96 6.17
CA THR A 51 -34.80 31.21 6.69
C THR A 51 -33.78 32.28 7.05
N LEU A 52 -32.48 31.97 7.00
CA LEU A 52 -31.39 32.91 7.21
C LEU A 52 -30.67 33.17 5.88
N ASN A 53 -30.05 34.34 5.75
CA ASN A 53 -29.12 34.56 4.65
C ASN A 53 -27.84 33.71 4.88
N ARG A 54 -27.09 33.47 3.78
CA ARG A 54 -25.90 32.63 3.77
C ARG A 54 -24.86 33.04 4.83
N LYS A 55 -24.59 34.34 4.97
CA LYS A 55 -23.58 34.87 5.90
C LYS A 55 -23.96 34.58 7.35
N ASP A 56 -25.17 34.94 7.75
CA ASP A 56 -25.65 34.76 9.12
C ASP A 56 -25.74 33.28 9.50
N PHE A 57 -26.18 32.44 8.56
CA PHE A 57 -26.23 30.99 8.76
C PHE A 57 -24.83 30.38 8.92
N HIS A 58 -23.88 30.75 8.06
CA HIS A 58 -22.50 30.26 8.12
C HIS A 58 -21.79 30.74 9.39
N ASP A 59 -21.94 32.01 9.77
CA ASP A 59 -21.39 32.56 11.02
C ASP A 59 -21.97 31.87 12.26
N MET A 60 -23.25 31.50 12.22
CA MET A 60 -23.91 30.76 13.29
C MET A 60 -23.39 29.32 13.41
N LEU A 61 -23.21 28.61 12.28
CA LEU A 61 -22.66 27.25 12.26
C LEU A 61 -21.17 27.21 12.65
N LYS A 62 -20.38 28.20 12.22
CA LYS A 62 -18.95 28.31 12.54
C LYS A 62 -18.70 28.34 14.05
N LYS A 63 -19.62 28.95 14.81
CA LYS A 63 -19.55 29.02 16.28
C LYS A 63 -20.01 27.72 16.98
N ARG A 64 -20.60 26.76 16.25
CA ARG A 64 -21.29 25.58 16.79
C ARG A 64 -20.84 24.31 16.05
N PRO A 65 -19.68 23.73 16.41
CA PRO A 65 -19.07 22.63 15.67
C PRO A 65 -19.97 21.38 15.57
N LYS A 66 -20.75 21.06 16.62
CA LYS A 66 -21.70 19.94 16.61
C LYS A 66 -22.76 20.14 15.51
N ALA A 67 -23.39 21.31 15.45
CA ALA A 67 -24.38 21.60 14.41
C ALA A 67 -23.76 21.60 13.00
N LEU A 68 -22.57 22.18 12.85
CA LEU A 68 -21.85 22.17 11.58
C LEU A 68 -21.56 20.74 11.11
N GLN A 69 -21.11 19.85 12.01
CA GLN A 69 -20.83 18.45 11.66
C GLN A 69 -22.08 17.71 11.21
N HIS A 70 -23.21 17.86 11.92
CA HIS A 70 -24.48 17.26 11.51
C HIS A 70 -24.94 17.79 10.14
N TYR A 71 -24.76 19.08 9.87
CA TYR A 71 -25.11 19.66 8.58
C TYR A 71 -24.20 19.17 7.45
N LEU A 72 -22.88 19.15 7.67
CA LEU A 72 -21.91 18.62 6.71
C LEU A 72 -22.17 17.15 6.39
N GLN A 73 -22.52 16.34 7.39
CA GLN A 73 -22.88 14.94 7.18
C GLN A 73 -24.13 14.79 6.31
N TYR A 74 -25.15 15.61 6.54
CA TYR A 74 -26.35 15.64 5.72
C TYR A 74 -26.04 16.04 4.27
N LEU A 75 -25.28 17.14 4.10
CA LEU A 75 -24.93 17.65 2.77
C LEU A 75 -24.02 16.68 2.02
N SER A 76 -23.02 16.07 2.67
CA SER A 76 -22.09 15.14 2.01
C SER A 76 -22.77 13.87 1.50
N GLN A 77 -23.97 13.54 1.98
CA GLN A 77 -24.74 12.40 1.51
C GLN A 77 -25.73 12.76 0.38
N ARG A 78 -26.32 13.96 0.42
CA ARG A 78 -27.43 14.33 -0.48
C ARG A 78 -27.10 15.46 -1.47
N HIS A 79 -26.17 16.34 -1.12
CA HIS A 79 -25.84 17.56 -1.86
C HIS A 79 -24.33 17.86 -1.73
N VAL A 80 -23.49 17.00 -2.28
CA VAL A 80 -22.03 17.05 -2.07
C VAL A 80 -21.41 18.38 -2.49
N GLU A 81 -21.89 18.97 -3.60
CA GLU A 81 -21.43 20.28 -4.08
C GLU A 81 -21.67 21.37 -3.03
N LYS A 82 -22.84 21.39 -2.39
CA LYS A 82 -23.13 22.34 -1.30
C LYS A 82 -22.24 22.11 -0.07
N ALA A 83 -21.88 20.86 0.22
CA ALA A 83 -20.95 20.55 1.30
C ALA A 83 -19.54 21.12 1.01
N ILE A 84 -19.06 20.93 -0.23
CA ILE A 84 -17.77 21.46 -0.69
C ILE A 84 -17.77 22.99 -0.61
N ASP A 85 -18.82 23.66 -1.07
CA ASP A 85 -18.95 25.12 -1.02
C ASP A 85 -18.99 25.65 0.41
N LEU A 86 -19.73 25.00 1.31
CA LEU A 86 -19.75 25.35 2.73
C LEU A 86 -18.36 25.22 3.36
N LEU A 87 -17.62 24.16 3.05
CA LEU A 87 -16.25 23.97 3.53
C LEU A 87 -15.32 25.06 3.01
N LYS A 88 -15.43 25.43 1.72
CA LYS A 88 -14.65 26.53 1.11
C LYS A 88 -14.95 27.87 1.80
N ASP A 89 -16.23 28.18 2.03
CA ASP A 89 -16.67 29.40 2.73
C ASP A 89 -16.16 29.50 4.16
N LEU A 90 -16.10 28.38 4.86
CA LEU A 90 -15.57 28.30 6.22
C LEU A 90 -14.04 28.32 6.27
N GLY A 91 -13.37 28.40 5.12
CA GLY A 91 -11.91 28.34 5.00
C GLY A 91 -11.31 26.95 5.22
N LYS A 92 -12.14 25.90 5.23
CA LYS A 92 -11.75 24.49 5.42
C LYS A 92 -11.36 23.85 4.09
N TYR A 93 -10.39 24.45 3.40
CA TYR A 93 -10.00 24.05 2.03
C TYR A 93 -9.49 22.61 1.92
N ASN A 94 -8.82 22.09 2.95
CA ASN A 94 -8.35 20.69 2.96
C ASN A 94 -9.51 19.69 2.98
N GLU A 95 -10.51 19.91 3.84
CA GLU A 95 -11.71 19.08 3.92
C GLU A 95 -12.51 19.16 2.61
N ALA A 96 -12.62 20.37 2.03
CA ALA A 96 -13.27 20.58 0.74
C ALA A 96 -12.58 19.80 -0.38
N MET A 97 -11.24 19.88 -0.47
CA MET A 97 -10.44 19.17 -1.47
C MET A 97 -10.63 17.66 -1.35
N LEU A 98 -10.53 17.11 -0.13
CA LEU A 98 -10.70 15.67 0.08
C LEU A 98 -12.08 15.17 -0.36
N LEU A 99 -13.14 15.91 -0.02
CA LEU A 99 -14.50 15.56 -0.41
C LEU A 99 -14.67 15.66 -1.93
N GLU A 100 -14.16 16.72 -2.54
CA GLU A 100 -14.16 16.90 -4.00
C GLU A 100 -13.40 15.75 -4.68
N PHE A 101 -12.21 15.41 -4.20
CA PHE A 101 -11.39 14.33 -4.74
C PHE A 101 -12.12 12.98 -4.68
N GLN A 102 -12.75 12.66 -3.54
CA GLN A 102 -13.54 11.45 -3.38
C GLN A 102 -14.71 11.39 -4.37
N THR A 103 -15.37 12.52 -4.68
CA THR A 103 -16.43 12.52 -5.71
C THR A 103 -15.86 12.27 -7.10
N VAL A 104 -14.72 12.87 -7.43
CA VAL A 104 -14.07 12.70 -8.74
C VAL A 104 -13.63 11.25 -8.94
N LEU A 105 -13.07 10.60 -7.92
CA LEU A 105 -12.66 9.19 -7.99
C LEU A 105 -13.83 8.21 -8.21
N ARG A 106 -15.08 8.60 -7.90
CA ARG A 106 -16.26 7.76 -8.13
C ARG A 106 -16.79 7.84 -9.58
N LEU A 107 -16.35 8.83 -10.36
CA LEU A 107 -16.83 9.04 -11.73
C LEU A 107 -16.36 7.93 -12.65
N GLN A 108 -17.26 7.28 -13.37
CA GLN A 108 -16.88 6.19 -14.29
C GLN A 108 -16.31 6.69 -15.62
N SER A 109 -16.65 7.93 -16.00
CA SER A 109 -16.20 8.55 -17.25
C SER A 109 -14.75 9.04 -17.15
N MET A 110 -13.86 8.47 -17.97
CA MET A 110 -12.45 8.88 -18.07
C MET A 110 -12.28 10.36 -18.44
N PRO A 111 -12.91 10.88 -19.51
CA PRO A 111 -12.78 12.29 -19.87
C PRO A 111 -13.28 13.23 -18.77
N GLU A 112 -14.40 12.89 -18.12
CA GLU A 112 -14.96 13.72 -17.05
C GLU A 112 -14.05 13.72 -15.82
N ARG A 113 -13.55 12.55 -15.42
CA ARG A 113 -12.63 12.40 -14.29
C ARG A 113 -11.37 13.21 -14.53
N LYS A 114 -10.77 13.12 -15.74
CA LYS A 114 -9.59 13.87 -16.14
C LYS A 114 -9.82 15.38 -16.05
N ALA A 115 -10.91 15.88 -16.63
CA ALA A 115 -11.24 17.30 -16.63
C ALA A 115 -11.40 17.84 -15.20
N LYS A 116 -12.09 17.09 -14.31
CA LYS A 116 -12.26 17.49 -12.91
C LYS A 116 -10.96 17.43 -12.11
N LEU A 117 -10.14 16.40 -12.29
CA LEU A 117 -8.81 16.34 -11.64
C LEU A 117 -7.92 17.52 -12.06
N GLN A 118 -7.92 17.88 -13.34
CA GLN A 118 -7.17 19.04 -13.85
C GLN A 118 -7.68 20.35 -13.24
N ALA A 119 -8.99 20.56 -13.18
CA ALA A 119 -9.58 21.73 -12.53
C ALA A 119 -9.18 21.80 -11.04
N MET A 120 -9.27 20.67 -10.33
CA MET A 120 -8.85 20.57 -8.93
C MET A 120 -7.39 20.96 -8.72
N MET A 121 -6.47 20.57 -9.60
CA MET A 121 -5.05 20.98 -9.50
C MET A 121 -4.89 22.49 -9.56
N SER A 122 -5.56 23.15 -10.52
CA SER A 122 -5.52 24.61 -10.66
C SER A 122 -6.08 25.30 -9.41
N HIS A 123 -7.16 24.77 -8.83
CA HIS A 123 -7.72 25.30 -7.59
C HIS A 123 -6.81 25.06 -6.37
N CYS A 124 -6.13 23.91 -6.29
CA CYS A 124 -5.25 23.60 -5.17
C CYS A 124 -4.00 24.49 -5.15
N ALA A 125 -3.46 24.87 -6.32
CA ALA A 125 -2.31 25.76 -6.43
C ALA A 125 -2.61 27.18 -5.93
N ASN A 126 -3.85 27.65 -6.12
CA ASN A 126 -4.27 29.01 -5.78
C ASN A 126 -4.83 29.15 -4.36
N ASN A 127 -5.06 28.04 -3.65
CA ASN A 127 -5.69 28.01 -2.34
C ASN A 127 -4.72 27.53 -1.26
N ARG A 128 -5.06 27.77 0.02
CA ARG A 128 -4.28 27.34 1.20
C ARG A 128 -4.43 25.84 1.51
N VAL A 129 -4.36 24.99 0.48
CA VAL A 129 -4.39 23.53 0.61
C VAL A 129 -3.00 23.05 1.05
N CYS A 130 -2.94 22.08 1.95
CA CYS A 130 -1.68 21.51 2.42
C CYS A 130 -0.88 20.90 1.24
N PRO A 131 0.46 21.09 1.17
CA PRO A 131 1.29 20.52 0.11
C PRO A 131 1.17 18.99 -0.04
N LEU A 132 0.94 18.26 1.06
CA LEU A 132 0.74 16.81 1.02
C LEU A 132 -0.44 16.42 0.13
N TYR A 133 -1.55 17.15 0.23
CA TYR A 133 -2.75 16.92 -0.56
C TYR A 133 -2.53 17.23 -2.05
N GLN A 134 -1.72 18.25 -2.36
CA GLN A 134 -1.31 18.55 -3.73
C GLN A 134 -0.45 17.42 -4.31
N GLN A 135 0.48 16.85 -3.53
CA GLN A 135 1.30 15.71 -3.94
C GLN A 135 0.46 14.47 -4.25
N ILE A 136 -0.52 14.15 -3.39
CA ILE A 136 -1.45 13.03 -3.61
C ILE A 136 -2.24 13.22 -4.91
N LEU A 137 -2.77 14.42 -5.15
CA LEU A 137 -3.52 14.72 -6.38
C LEU A 137 -2.63 14.59 -7.63
N HIS A 138 -1.39 15.09 -7.56
CA HIS A 138 -0.43 14.99 -8.65
C HIS A 138 -0.05 13.53 -8.96
N ALA A 139 0.18 12.72 -7.93
CA ALA A 139 0.46 11.29 -8.07
C ALA A 139 -0.72 10.55 -8.72
N ALA A 140 -1.94 10.82 -8.26
CA ALA A 140 -3.16 10.25 -8.82
C ALA A 140 -3.35 10.62 -10.30
N MET A 141 -3.07 11.87 -10.68
CA MET A 141 -3.14 12.30 -12.07
C MET A 141 -2.07 11.68 -12.96
N LYS A 142 -0.83 11.52 -12.45
CA LYS A 142 0.22 10.78 -13.17
C LYS A 142 -0.19 9.33 -13.43
N LEU A 143 -0.71 8.66 -12.40
CA LEU A 143 -1.16 7.27 -12.52
C LEU A 143 -2.31 7.14 -13.52
N PHE A 144 -3.30 8.04 -13.41
CA PHE A 144 -4.41 8.11 -14.33
C PHE A 144 -3.96 8.30 -15.78
N ALA A 145 -3.04 9.24 -16.03
CA ALA A 145 -2.51 9.51 -17.37
C ALA A 145 -1.78 8.29 -17.95
N LEU A 146 -0.99 7.59 -17.14
CA LEU A 146 -0.31 6.36 -17.54
C LEU A 146 -1.32 5.26 -17.90
N VAL A 147 -2.34 5.03 -17.06
CA VAL A 147 -3.37 4.03 -17.34
C VAL A 147 -4.15 4.39 -18.61
N GLU A 148 -4.48 5.67 -18.81
CA GLU A 148 -5.17 6.15 -20.01
C GLU A 148 -4.36 5.91 -21.28
N SER A 149 -3.05 6.20 -21.26
CA SER A 149 -2.20 6.08 -22.45
C SER A 149 -1.71 4.66 -22.72
N GLU A 150 -1.43 3.88 -21.68
CA GLU A 150 -0.74 2.59 -21.78
C GLU A 150 -1.63 1.37 -21.53
N ARG A 151 -2.96 1.54 -21.43
CA ARG A 151 -3.89 0.43 -21.16
C ARG A 151 -3.71 -0.76 -22.10
N ASN A 152 -3.55 -0.47 -23.39
CA ASN A 152 -3.35 -1.50 -24.42
C ASN A 152 -1.97 -2.16 -24.30
N SER A 153 -0.92 -1.36 -24.07
CA SER A 153 0.44 -1.84 -23.83
C SER A 153 0.50 -2.78 -22.62
N LEU A 154 -0.32 -2.51 -21.59
CA LEU A 154 -0.50 -3.31 -20.38
C LEU A 154 -1.54 -4.44 -20.52
N ASN A 155 -1.86 -4.88 -21.75
CA ASN A 155 -2.80 -5.99 -22.02
C ASN A 155 -4.20 -5.81 -21.38
N ASN A 156 -4.65 -4.58 -21.15
CA ASN A 156 -5.91 -4.31 -20.44
C ASN A 156 -5.99 -4.94 -19.04
N MET A 157 -4.84 -5.22 -18.40
CA MET A 157 -4.78 -5.73 -17.02
C MET A 157 -5.20 -4.69 -15.98
N VAL A 158 -5.24 -3.42 -16.39
CA VAL A 158 -5.52 -2.28 -15.51
C VAL A 158 -6.68 -1.47 -16.06
N ASP A 159 -7.33 -0.77 -15.14
CA ASP A 159 -8.34 0.23 -15.43
C ASP A 159 -8.14 1.46 -14.55
N VAL A 160 -9.08 2.38 -14.72
CA VAL A 160 -9.11 3.73 -14.17
C VAL A 160 -9.16 3.76 -12.64
N ASN A 161 -9.56 2.64 -12.03
CA ASN A 161 -9.67 2.44 -10.59
C ASN A 161 -8.53 1.58 -10.04
N SER A 162 -7.62 1.09 -10.89
CA SER A 162 -6.44 0.33 -10.46
C SER A 162 -5.56 1.17 -9.53
N SER A 163 -5.18 0.54 -8.41
CA SER A 163 -4.23 1.08 -7.45
C SER A 163 -2.80 1.10 -8.02
N PRO A 164 -1.87 1.89 -7.45
CA PRO A 164 -0.47 1.91 -7.87
C PRO A 164 0.19 0.51 -7.88
N VAL A 165 -0.18 -0.38 -6.95
CA VAL A 165 0.37 -1.73 -6.86
C VAL A 165 -0.19 -2.66 -7.95
N GLU A 166 -1.46 -2.51 -8.34
CA GLU A 166 -2.04 -3.26 -9.46
C GLU A 166 -1.43 -2.81 -10.80
N VAL A 167 -1.20 -1.50 -10.95
CA VAL A 167 -0.48 -0.97 -12.12
C VAL A 167 0.97 -1.44 -12.12
N LEU A 168 1.63 -1.49 -10.96
CA LEU A 168 2.98 -2.05 -10.83
C LEU A 168 3.02 -3.51 -11.23
N TYR A 169 2.05 -4.32 -10.81
CA TYR A 169 1.95 -5.72 -11.21
C TYR A 169 1.86 -5.85 -12.73
N ALA A 170 1.04 -5.04 -13.40
CA ALA A 170 0.96 -5.03 -14.87
C ALA A 170 2.28 -4.57 -15.53
N CYS A 171 2.95 -3.57 -14.96
CA CYS A 171 4.28 -3.13 -15.40
C CYS A 171 5.32 -4.26 -15.26
N CYS A 172 5.34 -4.99 -14.15
CA CYS A 172 6.22 -6.15 -13.96
C CYS A 172 5.97 -7.23 -15.03
N ALA A 173 4.70 -7.52 -15.33
CA ALA A 173 4.32 -8.51 -16.34
C ALA A 173 4.80 -8.13 -17.76
N LYS A 174 4.92 -6.82 -18.04
CA LYS A 174 5.38 -6.29 -19.31
C LYS A 174 6.86 -5.97 -19.37
N ASN A 175 7.55 -5.95 -18.24
CA ASN A 175 8.97 -5.67 -18.20
C ASN A 175 9.77 -6.85 -18.75
N THR A 176 10.49 -6.60 -19.85
CA THR A 176 11.32 -7.61 -20.53
C THR A 176 12.80 -7.52 -20.16
N ASN A 177 13.24 -6.42 -19.54
CA ASN A 177 14.61 -6.24 -19.09
C ASN A 177 14.69 -6.07 -17.57
N TRP A 178 15.05 -7.15 -16.87
CA TRP A 178 15.27 -7.14 -15.43
C TRP A 178 16.74 -6.95 -15.04
N LYS A 179 17.66 -7.05 -16.01
CA LYS A 179 19.11 -6.95 -15.74
C LYS A 179 19.53 -5.53 -15.40
N ASP A 180 18.96 -4.56 -16.12
CA ASP A 180 19.27 -3.15 -15.96
C ASP A 180 17.97 -2.37 -15.67
N PRO A 181 17.87 -1.67 -14.53
CA PRO A 181 16.71 -0.83 -14.24
C PRO A 181 16.56 0.30 -15.26
N ASP A 182 15.59 0.17 -16.15
CA ASP A 182 15.26 1.20 -17.15
C ASP A 182 14.21 2.16 -16.56
N ILE A 183 14.52 3.44 -16.40
CA ILE A 183 13.55 4.47 -15.97
C ILE A 183 13.03 5.33 -17.13
N THR A 184 13.47 5.06 -18.35
CA THR A 184 13.11 5.84 -19.55
C THR A 184 11.75 5.42 -20.09
N GLN A 185 11.45 4.12 -20.06
CA GLN A 185 10.16 3.58 -20.49
C GLN A 185 9.01 4.02 -19.56
N ILE A 186 7.88 4.36 -20.17
CA ILE A 186 6.68 4.84 -19.46
C ILE A 186 6.14 3.77 -18.50
N ILE A 187 6.04 2.53 -18.97
CA ILE A 187 5.53 1.39 -18.20
C ILE A 187 6.61 0.66 -17.39
N SER A 188 7.79 1.26 -17.22
CA SER A 188 8.82 0.65 -16.38
C SER A 188 8.33 0.50 -14.93
N PRO A 189 8.49 -0.68 -14.31
CA PRO A 189 8.14 -0.86 -12.92
C PRO A 189 9.01 0.01 -11.99
N TYR A 190 10.27 0.29 -12.36
CA TYR A 190 11.17 1.16 -11.60
C TYR A 190 10.75 2.63 -11.68
N ARG A 191 10.38 3.10 -12.88
CA ARG A 191 9.86 4.46 -13.06
C ARG A 191 8.57 4.66 -12.27
N LEU A 192 7.65 3.71 -12.36
CA LEU A 192 6.39 3.75 -11.63
C LEU A 192 6.62 3.82 -10.12
N CYS A 193 7.54 3.03 -9.58
CA CYS A 193 7.86 3.07 -8.15
C CYS A 193 8.35 4.44 -7.70
N ASN A 194 9.19 5.10 -8.51
CA ASN A 194 9.66 6.45 -8.23
C ASN A 194 8.52 7.48 -8.31
N ASP A 195 7.71 7.42 -9.38
CA ASP A 195 6.62 8.38 -9.60
C ASP A 195 5.47 8.26 -8.58
N GLN A 196 5.22 7.05 -8.07
CA GLN A 196 4.13 6.74 -7.15
C GLN A 196 4.60 6.52 -5.70
N HIS A 197 5.89 6.73 -5.43
CA HIS A 197 6.51 6.50 -4.12
C HIS A 197 6.20 5.11 -3.54
N ILE A 198 6.24 4.08 -4.39
CA ILE A 198 6.06 2.69 -3.96
C ILE A 198 7.31 2.26 -3.19
N SER A 199 7.12 1.70 -2.00
CA SER A 199 8.24 1.24 -1.17
C SER A 199 8.98 0.05 -1.80
N ALA A 200 10.26 -0.10 -1.49
CA ALA A 200 11.06 -1.22 -1.98
C ALA A 200 10.47 -2.59 -1.60
N GLY A 201 9.90 -2.72 -0.39
CA GLY A 201 9.21 -3.95 0.02
C GLY A 201 7.95 -4.24 -0.79
N GLN A 202 7.16 -3.22 -1.14
CA GLN A 202 6.00 -3.40 -2.04
C GLN A 202 6.45 -3.79 -3.45
N PHE A 203 7.54 -3.20 -3.95
CA PHE A 203 8.13 -3.58 -5.23
C PHE A 203 8.57 -5.05 -5.22
N ASP A 204 9.40 -5.43 -4.26
CA ASP A 204 9.93 -6.79 -4.12
C ASP A 204 8.79 -7.82 -4.03
N TRP A 205 7.78 -7.54 -3.21
CA TRP A 205 6.62 -8.42 -3.08
C TRP A 205 5.82 -8.53 -4.39
N THR A 206 5.58 -7.41 -5.07
CA THR A 206 4.78 -7.37 -6.30
C THR A 206 5.50 -8.06 -7.45
N ALA A 207 6.79 -7.76 -7.64
CA ALA A 207 7.62 -8.37 -8.67
C ALA A 207 7.78 -9.88 -8.43
N LEU A 208 8.04 -10.31 -7.19
CA LEU A 208 8.13 -11.74 -6.84
C LEU A 208 6.84 -12.48 -7.18
N ASN A 209 5.68 -11.93 -6.77
CA ASN A 209 4.39 -12.55 -7.04
C ASN A 209 4.07 -12.62 -8.53
N GLU A 210 4.36 -11.55 -9.28
CA GLU A 210 4.12 -11.53 -10.73
C GLU A 210 5.02 -12.54 -11.44
N ARG A 211 6.34 -12.46 -11.25
CA ARG A 211 7.29 -13.38 -11.92
C ARG A 211 7.01 -14.83 -11.56
N ALA A 212 6.70 -15.13 -10.31
CA ALA A 212 6.37 -16.49 -9.89
C ALA A 212 5.07 -16.98 -10.55
N ARG A 213 4.03 -16.14 -10.65
CA ARG A 213 2.76 -16.52 -11.30
C ARG A 213 2.95 -16.76 -12.79
N SER A 214 3.80 -15.95 -13.43
CA SER A 214 4.18 -16.08 -14.83
C SER A 214 5.23 -17.18 -15.07
N GLN A 215 5.63 -17.93 -14.02
CA GLN A 215 6.69 -18.94 -14.03
C GLN A 215 8.03 -18.45 -14.61
N ALA A 216 8.26 -17.14 -14.57
CA ALA A 216 9.42 -16.47 -15.12
C ALA A 216 10.53 -16.33 -14.07
N TYR A 217 10.92 -17.47 -13.49
CA TYR A 217 11.83 -17.52 -12.35
C TYR A 217 13.24 -17.02 -12.64
N ALA A 218 13.69 -17.07 -13.91
CA ALA A 218 15.00 -16.57 -14.32
C ALA A 218 15.19 -15.08 -14.00
N ASP A 219 14.10 -14.31 -13.99
CA ASP A 219 14.15 -12.87 -13.69
C ASP A 219 14.36 -12.58 -12.21
N LEU A 220 13.98 -13.50 -11.31
CA LEU A 220 14.13 -13.31 -9.86
C LEU A 220 15.60 -13.12 -9.48
N GLN A 221 16.51 -13.81 -10.19
CA GLN A 221 17.94 -13.61 -9.99
C GLN A 221 18.35 -12.18 -10.33
N HIS A 222 17.82 -11.60 -11.41
CA HIS A 222 18.15 -10.23 -11.81
C HIS A 222 17.49 -9.17 -10.90
N ILE A 223 16.30 -9.46 -10.39
CA ILE A 223 15.58 -8.58 -9.45
C ILE A 223 16.34 -8.48 -8.11
N PHE A 224 16.73 -9.63 -7.55
CA PHE A 224 17.25 -9.71 -6.18
C PHE A 224 18.78 -9.78 -6.10
N GLU A 225 19.52 -10.17 -7.13
CA GLU A 225 20.99 -10.13 -7.14
C GLU A 225 21.52 -8.86 -7.80
N GLN A 226 21.71 -7.83 -6.99
CA GLN A 226 22.12 -6.50 -7.45
C GLN A 226 23.59 -6.21 -7.12
N VAL A 227 24.24 -5.39 -7.95
CA VAL A 227 25.58 -4.88 -7.64
C VAL A 227 25.42 -3.72 -6.64
N PRO A 228 26.17 -3.71 -5.53
CA PRO A 228 26.06 -2.63 -4.56
C PRO A 228 26.40 -1.28 -5.19
N THR A 229 25.49 -0.30 -5.07
CA THR A 229 25.62 1.03 -5.68
C THR A 229 26.86 1.81 -5.23
N TRP A 230 27.37 1.52 -4.04
CA TRP A 230 28.55 2.17 -3.47
C TRP A 230 29.89 1.63 -4.01
N HIS A 231 29.92 0.41 -4.60
CA HIS A 231 31.12 -0.17 -5.21
C HIS A 231 30.80 -1.09 -6.40
N PRO A 232 30.81 -0.55 -7.63
CA PRO A 232 30.50 -1.29 -8.87
C PRO A 232 31.46 -2.45 -9.21
N ILE A 233 32.58 -2.56 -8.51
CA ILE A 233 33.63 -3.56 -8.73
C ILE A 233 33.35 -4.86 -7.94
N LYS A 234 32.42 -4.83 -6.98
CA LYS A 234 32.08 -6.00 -6.16
C LYS A 234 31.10 -6.95 -6.89
N GLN A 235 31.16 -8.22 -6.49
CA GLN A 235 30.21 -9.23 -6.94
C GLN A 235 28.77 -8.86 -6.55
N LYS A 236 27.82 -9.35 -7.34
CA LYS A 236 26.38 -9.22 -7.05
C LYS A 236 26.06 -9.77 -5.66
N GLN A 237 25.20 -9.06 -4.95
CA GLN A 237 24.70 -9.46 -3.63
C GLN A 237 23.19 -9.63 -3.70
N PHE A 238 22.70 -10.61 -2.95
CA PHE A 238 21.28 -10.80 -2.80
C PHE A 238 20.70 -9.73 -1.87
N HIS A 239 19.72 -8.98 -2.36
CA HIS A 239 19.05 -7.92 -1.65
C HIS A 239 17.54 -8.12 -1.72
N ILE A 240 16.87 -8.05 -0.57
CA ILE A 240 15.42 -8.18 -0.46
C ILE A 240 14.93 -7.33 0.73
N ASN A 241 13.84 -6.61 0.53
CA ASN A 241 13.25 -5.68 1.50
C ASN A 241 12.02 -6.26 2.22
N ILE A 242 11.71 -7.53 1.94
CA ILE A 242 10.70 -8.34 2.63
C ILE A 242 11.38 -9.47 3.38
N SER A 243 10.67 -10.08 4.33
CA SER A 243 11.17 -11.27 5.04
C SER A 243 11.52 -12.37 4.04
N LEU A 244 12.75 -12.89 4.15
CA LEU A 244 13.23 -13.98 3.32
C LEU A 244 12.41 -15.26 3.55
N GLU A 245 11.99 -15.50 4.80
CA GLU A 245 11.06 -16.59 5.12
C GLU A 245 9.73 -16.43 4.37
N LEU A 246 9.14 -15.23 4.42
CA LEU A 246 7.87 -14.96 3.75
C LEU A 246 7.99 -15.16 2.22
N ALA A 247 9.09 -14.70 1.62
CA ALA A 247 9.36 -14.90 0.20
C ALA A 247 9.47 -16.38 -0.17
N VAL A 248 10.19 -17.18 0.62
CA VAL A 248 10.38 -18.62 0.40
C VAL A 248 9.06 -19.38 0.52
N ILE A 249 8.27 -19.11 1.56
CA ILE A 249 6.94 -19.74 1.74
C ILE A 249 6.06 -19.39 0.54
N ARG A 250 6.04 -18.11 0.15
CA ARG A 250 5.21 -17.66 -0.98
C ARG A 250 5.60 -18.35 -2.29
N LEU A 251 6.90 -18.47 -2.58
CA LEU A 251 7.38 -19.18 -3.77
C LEU A 251 7.02 -20.67 -3.73
N HIS A 252 7.16 -21.31 -2.58
CA HIS A 252 6.76 -22.71 -2.40
C HIS A 252 5.26 -22.91 -2.65
N ASP A 253 4.41 -22.05 -2.08
CA ASP A 253 2.94 -22.10 -2.27
C ASP A 253 2.52 -21.89 -3.73
N MET A 254 3.34 -21.16 -4.50
CA MET A 254 3.14 -20.94 -5.94
C MET A 254 3.76 -22.04 -6.82
N GLY A 255 4.33 -23.10 -6.21
CA GLY A 255 4.92 -24.22 -6.93
C GLY A 255 6.25 -23.89 -7.59
N ALA A 256 7.04 -22.99 -7.02
CA ALA A 256 8.36 -22.66 -7.54
C ALA A 256 9.30 -23.89 -7.54
N PRO A 257 10.16 -24.04 -8.56
CA PRO A 257 11.15 -25.11 -8.60
C PRO A 257 12.07 -25.10 -7.38
N ALA A 258 12.52 -26.29 -6.97
CA ALA A 258 13.41 -26.45 -5.81
C ALA A 258 14.71 -25.62 -5.93
N SER A 259 15.22 -25.42 -7.16
CA SER A 259 16.39 -24.56 -7.42
C SER A 259 16.15 -23.09 -7.09
N VAL A 260 14.94 -22.58 -7.33
CA VAL A 260 14.55 -21.20 -7.01
C VAL A 260 14.39 -21.06 -5.50
N ILE A 261 13.70 -21.99 -4.86
CA ILE A 261 13.57 -22.02 -3.39
C ILE A 261 14.94 -22.06 -2.73
N TYR A 262 15.84 -22.90 -3.24
CA TYR A 262 17.21 -23.02 -2.78
C TYR A 262 18.00 -21.70 -2.92
N MET A 263 17.86 -20.98 -4.04
CA MET A 263 18.50 -19.67 -4.25
C MET A 263 18.12 -18.67 -3.16
N PHE A 264 16.86 -18.62 -2.72
CA PHE A 264 16.46 -17.73 -1.63
C PHE A 264 16.99 -18.25 -0.28
N LEU A 265 16.83 -19.55 0.01
CA LEU A 265 17.31 -20.16 1.26
C LEU A 265 18.83 -20.04 1.45
N SER A 266 19.64 -20.08 0.38
CA SER A 266 21.10 -19.95 0.47
C SER A 266 21.52 -18.61 1.06
N ASN A 267 20.69 -17.57 0.93
CA ASN A 267 20.95 -16.23 1.42
C ASN A 267 20.54 -16.01 2.89
N MET A 268 19.96 -17.01 3.58
CA MET A 268 19.74 -16.91 5.03
C MET A 268 21.06 -17.04 5.80
N SER A 269 21.26 -16.17 6.78
CA SER A 269 22.45 -16.12 7.64
C SER A 269 22.41 -17.17 8.75
N SER A 270 21.25 -17.42 9.36
CA SER A 270 21.07 -18.38 10.45
C SER A 270 20.90 -19.80 9.91
N ALA A 271 21.81 -20.70 10.28
CA ALA A 271 21.73 -22.10 9.87
C ALA A 271 20.56 -22.86 10.52
N SER A 272 20.19 -22.52 11.76
CA SER A 272 19.05 -23.14 12.45
C SER A 272 17.71 -22.74 11.82
N GLU A 273 17.51 -21.44 11.56
CA GLU A 273 16.29 -20.95 10.89
C GLU A 273 16.19 -21.48 9.46
N LYS A 274 17.32 -21.52 8.74
CA LYS A 274 17.40 -22.13 7.40
C LYS A 274 16.99 -23.59 7.45
N LEU A 275 17.45 -24.36 8.44
CA LEU A 275 17.09 -25.78 8.59
C LEU A 275 15.58 -25.97 8.79
N GLU A 276 14.98 -25.19 9.70
CA GLU A 276 13.56 -25.27 9.99
C GLU A 276 12.71 -24.95 8.75
N LEU A 277 13.02 -23.84 8.08
CA LEU A 277 12.30 -23.41 6.90
C LEU A 277 12.50 -24.39 5.72
N ALA A 278 13.73 -24.84 5.47
CA ALA A 278 14.04 -25.79 4.40
C ALA A 278 13.30 -27.12 4.58
N LYS A 279 13.14 -27.61 5.83
CA LYS A 279 12.30 -28.77 6.14
C LYS A 279 10.83 -28.51 5.81
N ARG A 280 10.28 -27.33 6.17
CA ARG A 280 8.89 -26.94 5.88
C ARG A 280 8.59 -26.91 4.39
N VAL A 281 9.50 -26.36 3.58
CA VAL A 281 9.33 -26.27 2.11
C VAL A 281 9.96 -27.45 1.35
N LYS A 282 10.40 -28.50 2.07
CA LYS A 282 10.97 -29.74 1.53
C LYS A 282 12.14 -29.52 0.55
N CYS A 283 12.99 -28.53 0.81
CA CYS A 283 14.17 -28.25 -0.02
C CYS A 283 15.39 -29.03 0.48
N THR A 284 15.54 -30.29 0.03
CA THR A 284 16.59 -31.22 0.47
C THR A 284 18.00 -30.64 0.46
N LYS A 285 18.38 -29.95 -0.62
CA LYS A 285 19.73 -29.37 -0.75
C LYS A 285 20.02 -28.33 0.34
N ALA A 286 19.06 -27.46 0.62
CA ALA A 286 19.19 -26.47 1.69
C ALA A 286 19.20 -27.10 3.09
N ILE A 287 18.47 -28.21 3.30
CA ILE A 287 18.53 -28.98 4.55
C ILE A 287 19.95 -29.52 4.78
N ILE A 288 20.56 -30.12 3.74
CA ILE A 288 21.94 -30.64 3.82
C ILE A 288 22.93 -29.51 4.14
N ASP A 289 22.82 -28.35 3.49
CA ASP A 289 23.69 -27.19 3.75
C ASP A 289 23.56 -26.68 5.19
N ALA A 290 22.32 -26.58 5.69
CA ALA A 290 22.06 -26.11 7.03
C ALA A 290 22.63 -27.06 8.09
N LEU A 291 22.43 -28.37 7.93
CA LEU A 291 23.02 -29.38 8.83
C LEU A 291 24.55 -29.41 8.76
N THR A 292 25.11 -29.21 7.56
CA THR A 292 26.56 -29.11 7.36
C THR A 292 27.13 -27.91 8.14
N ALA A 293 26.48 -26.76 8.06
CA ALA A 293 26.87 -25.56 8.81
C ALA A 293 26.73 -25.75 10.33
N LEU A 294 25.72 -26.50 10.78
CA LEU A 294 25.52 -26.87 12.20
C LEU A 294 26.44 -28.02 12.66
N LYS A 295 27.16 -28.68 11.74
CA LYS A 295 27.97 -29.88 11.98
C LYS A 295 27.17 -31.05 12.58
N ASP A 296 25.88 -31.14 12.24
CA ASP A 296 25.00 -32.22 12.71
C ASP A 296 25.11 -33.46 11.81
N VAL A 297 26.22 -34.19 12.00
CA VAL A 297 26.51 -35.43 11.28
C VAL A 297 25.43 -36.51 11.47
N PRO A 298 24.87 -36.73 12.68
CA PRO A 298 23.79 -37.69 12.87
C PRO A 298 22.58 -37.43 11.98
N GLN A 299 22.08 -36.20 11.90
CA GLN A 299 20.95 -35.87 11.02
C GLN A 299 21.32 -35.97 9.53
N LEU A 300 22.56 -35.67 9.14
CA LEU A 300 23.02 -35.86 7.76
C LEU A 300 22.97 -37.34 7.34
N LEU A 301 23.40 -38.24 8.22
CA LEU A 301 23.32 -39.69 7.96
C LEU A 301 21.86 -40.16 7.85
N GLN A 302 20.98 -39.67 8.72
CA GLN A 302 19.55 -39.99 8.65
C GLN A 302 18.92 -39.53 7.33
N ILE A 303 19.27 -38.33 6.86
CA ILE A 303 18.78 -37.83 5.56
C ILE A 303 19.34 -38.69 4.43
N ARG A 304 20.64 -39.00 4.44
CA ARG A 304 21.27 -39.85 3.42
C ARG A 304 20.52 -41.17 3.22
N GLU A 305 20.11 -41.83 4.31
CA GLU A 305 19.35 -43.09 4.28
C GLU A 305 17.95 -42.94 3.69
N SER A 306 17.36 -41.75 3.77
CA SER A 306 16.04 -41.45 3.19
C SER A 306 16.07 -41.07 1.71
N LEU A 307 17.26 -40.78 1.15
CA LEU A 307 17.40 -40.34 -0.23
C LEU A 307 17.46 -41.52 -1.22
N PRO A 308 16.90 -41.38 -2.44
CA PRO A 308 16.98 -42.42 -3.44
C PRO A 308 18.42 -42.78 -3.80
N ASP A 309 18.68 -44.06 -4.02
CA ASP A 309 19.99 -44.56 -4.41
C ASP A 309 20.48 -43.93 -5.71
N ARG A 310 21.73 -43.45 -5.69
CA ARG A 310 22.43 -42.79 -6.81
C ARG A 310 21.74 -41.50 -7.30
N SER A 311 20.95 -40.86 -6.46
CA SER A 311 20.42 -39.51 -6.72
C SER A 311 21.50 -38.43 -6.56
N GLU A 312 21.33 -37.29 -7.23
CA GLU A 312 22.22 -36.13 -7.10
C GLU A 312 22.29 -35.64 -5.64
N GLU A 313 21.15 -35.66 -4.95
CA GLU A 313 21.04 -35.28 -3.54
C GLU A 313 21.80 -36.24 -2.63
N GLN A 314 21.79 -37.55 -2.91
CA GLN A 314 22.56 -38.52 -2.15
C GLN A 314 24.07 -38.28 -2.31
N PHE A 315 24.54 -38.05 -3.55
CA PHE A 315 25.95 -37.67 -3.78
C PHE A 315 26.33 -36.36 -3.10
N TYR A 316 25.43 -35.37 -3.11
CA TYR A 316 25.63 -34.10 -2.43
C TYR A 316 25.76 -34.29 -0.91
N CYS A 317 24.87 -35.10 -0.31
CA CYS A 317 24.89 -35.44 1.11
C CYS A 317 26.17 -36.19 1.50
N ASP A 318 26.61 -37.15 0.68
CA ASP A 318 27.85 -37.92 0.91
C ASP A 318 29.08 -37.00 0.95
N ASN A 319 29.15 -36.04 0.03
CA ASN A 319 30.21 -35.05 0.00
C ASN A 319 30.16 -34.12 1.22
N ALA A 320 28.97 -33.70 1.64
CA ALA A 320 28.77 -32.90 2.84
C ALA A 320 29.27 -33.63 4.11
N ILE A 321 28.88 -34.91 4.29
CA ILE A 321 29.33 -35.74 5.43
C ILE A 321 30.86 -35.86 5.44
N LYS A 322 31.48 -36.18 4.29
CA LYS A 322 32.93 -36.27 4.17
C LYS A 322 33.60 -34.95 4.55
N ASN A 323 33.09 -33.81 4.06
CA ASN A 323 33.66 -32.50 4.34
C ASN A 323 33.60 -32.13 5.83
N VAL A 324 32.54 -32.50 6.54
CA VAL A 324 32.42 -32.24 7.99
C VAL A 324 33.38 -33.14 8.79
N GLN A 325 33.59 -34.39 8.35
CA GLN A 325 34.44 -35.37 9.03
C GLN A 325 35.94 -35.19 8.73
N THR A 326 36.29 -34.57 7.60
CA THR A 326 37.69 -34.33 7.24
C THR A 326 38.25 -33.21 8.12
N LYS A 327 39.18 -33.55 9.04
CA LYS A 327 39.94 -32.56 9.81
C LYS A 327 40.69 -31.64 8.83
N ARG A 328 40.31 -30.36 8.76
CA ARG A 328 41.16 -29.33 8.15
C ARG A 328 42.47 -29.29 8.94
N TRP A 329 43.55 -29.78 8.35
CA TRP A 329 44.90 -29.47 8.81
C TRP A 329 45.14 -27.98 8.56
N THR A 330 44.86 -27.12 9.53
CA THR A 330 45.33 -25.74 9.49
C THR A 330 46.82 -25.76 9.75
N THR A 331 47.60 -25.29 8.78
CA THR A 331 49.06 -25.12 8.77
C THR A 331 49.54 -24.05 9.78
N ASP A 332 48.96 -23.96 10.97
CA ASP A 332 49.40 -23.05 12.04
C ASP A 332 50.47 -23.66 12.95
N SER A 333 50.81 -24.94 12.78
CA SER A 333 51.76 -25.66 13.63
C SER A 333 53.16 -25.85 13.03
N ILE A 334 53.51 -25.18 11.93
CA ILE A 334 54.90 -25.11 11.46
C ILE A 334 55.44 -23.69 11.65
N LYS A 335 55.62 -23.29 12.92
CA LYS A 335 56.63 -22.29 13.23
C LYS A 335 57.99 -22.98 13.14
N LEU A 336 58.59 -22.96 11.95
CA LEU A 336 60.02 -23.18 11.81
C LEU A 336 60.71 -22.06 12.61
N LYS A 337 61.28 -22.43 13.76
CA LYS A 337 62.30 -21.61 14.41
C LYS A 337 63.54 -21.67 13.50
N LEU A 338 63.80 -20.60 12.78
CA LEU A 338 65.12 -20.27 12.24
C LEU A 338 65.69 -19.14 13.09
#